data_AF-A0AAQ1V918-F1
#
_entry.id   AF-A0AAQ1V918-F1
#
_cell.length_a   1.000
_cell.length_b   1.000
_cell.length_c   1.000
_cell.angle_alpha   90.00
_cell.angle_beta   90.00
_cell.angle_gamma   90.00
#
_symmetry.space_group_name_H-M   'P 1'
#
loop_
_entity.id
_entity.type
_entity.pdbx_description
1 polymer ?
#
loop_
_entity_poly.entity_id
_entity_poly.type
_entity_poly.pdbx_seq_one_letter_code
_entity_poly.pdbx_strand_id
1 'polypeptide(L)'
;MLNIKNIQQTVKVATTMAALMCFSSLAQAYQYEQTARLINERLSYMKDVAGYKAEQHLPIEDLTQEKKVLDQSLSEADSFGLNSETVKPFIVAQMDVAKAIQYRYRADWLSSPETNWKPQDLSEVRVKISALNTELLKNIAYELKKNNNKAPHGCSYMWPVQHPQLKEADKRALCVTLNKIKLKQ
;
A
#
# COMPACT_ATOMS: atom_id res chain seq x y z
N MET A 1 -9.57 46.88 -34.88
CA MET A 1 -9.19 45.57 -35.46
C MET A 1 -8.32 44.83 -34.45
N LEU A 2 -8.86 43.79 -33.81
CA LEU A 2 -8.15 42.99 -32.81
C LEU A 2 -7.08 42.12 -33.49
N ASN A 3 -5.86 42.18 -32.95
CA ASN A 3 -4.65 41.63 -33.55
C ASN A 3 -4.60 40.09 -33.44
N ILE A 4 -4.95 39.41 -34.53
CA ILE A 4 -5.08 37.94 -34.66
C ILE A 4 -3.79 37.19 -34.27
N LYS A 5 -2.61 37.83 -34.34
CA LYS A 5 -1.33 37.22 -33.95
C LYS A 5 -1.22 36.91 -32.45
N ASN A 6 -1.80 37.74 -31.58
CA ASN A 6 -1.73 37.53 -30.13
C ASN A 6 -2.52 36.29 -29.68
N ILE A 7 -3.67 36.04 -30.33
CA ILE A 7 -4.56 34.91 -29.98
C ILE A 7 -3.88 33.57 -30.29
N GLN A 8 -3.17 33.47 -31.43
CA GLN A 8 -2.45 32.23 -31.80
C GLN A 8 -1.25 31.95 -30.90
N GLN A 9 -0.56 32.97 -30.38
CA GLN A 9 0.52 32.80 -29.41
C GLN A 9 -0.02 32.36 -28.04
N THR A 10 -1.11 32.96 -27.54
CA THR A 10 -1.71 32.54 -26.27
C THR A 10 -2.26 31.11 -26.32
N VAL A 11 -2.85 30.68 -27.45
CA VAL A 11 -3.32 29.29 -27.60
C VAL A 11 -2.13 28.32 -27.63
N LYS A 12 -1.07 28.60 -28.41
CA LYS A 12 0.14 27.73 -28.44
C LYS A 12 0.81 27.60 -27.06
N VAL A 13 0.86 28.68 -26.27
CA VAL A 13 1.46 28.68 -24.93
C VAL A 13 0.57 27.92 -23.93
N ALA A 14 -0.75 28.02 -24.03
CA ALA A 14 -1.67 27.25 -23.19
C ALA A 14 -1.62 25.74 -23.50
N THR A 15 -1.48 25.34 -24.77
CA THR A 15 -1.39 23.91 -25.15
C THR A 15 -0.04 23.28 -24.76
N THR A 16 1.07 24.01 -24.81
CA THR A 16 2.38 23.50 -24.37
C THR A 16 2.49 23.38 -22.85
N MET A 17 1.84 24.27 -22.09
CA MET A 17 1.85 24.24 -20.63
C MET A 17 0.96 23.12 -20.05
N ALA A 18 -0.14 22.77 -20.71
CA ALA A 18 -0.99 21.62 -20.33
C ALA A 18 -0.30 20.27 -20.61
N ALA A 19 0.51 20.16 -21.66
CA ALA A 19 1.28 18.95 -21.95
C ALA A 19 2.33 18.66 -20.87
N LEU A 20 3.05 19.69 -20.38
CA LEU A 20 4.09 19.56 -19.35
C LEU A 20 3.57 19.09 -17.98
N MET A 21 2.33 19.43 -17.60
CA MET A 21 1.75 19.01 -16.31
C MET A 21 1.32 17.53 -16.28
N CYS A 22 0.99 16.93 -17.42
CA CYS A 22 0.60 15.51 -17.50
C CYS A 22 1.81 14.55 -17.39
N PHE A 23 3.03 14.99 -17.75
CA PHE A 23 4.21 14.13 -17.68
C PHE A 23 4.67 13.87 -16.23
N SER A 24 4.48 14.82 -15.32
CA SER A 24 4.93 14.70 -13.93
C SER A 24 4.14 13.65 -13.13
N SER A 25 2.84 13.54 -13.37
CA SER A 25 1.95 12.60 -12.67
C SER A 25 2.13 11.15 -13.15
N LEU A 26 2.37 10.93 -14.45
CA LEU A 26 2.67 9.61 -15.00
C LEU A 26 4.03 9.08 -14.53
N ALA A 27 5.05 9.95 -14.47
CA ALA A 27 6.37 9.56 -13.98
C ALA A 27 6.33 9.10 -12.50
N GLN A 28 5.54 9.77 -11.66
CA GLN A 28 5.41 9.38 -10.26
C GLN A 28 4.54 8.12 -10.06
N ALA A 29 3.52 7.92 -10.91
CA ALA A 29 2.73 6.68 -10.90
C ALA A 29 3.61 5.46 -11.23
N TYR A 30 4.52 5.58 -12.21
CA TYR A 30 5.49 4.54 -12.53
C TYR A 30 6.52 4.33 -11.41
N GLN A 31 6.90 5.40 -10.71
CA GLN A 31 7.91 5.31 -9.65
C GLN A 31 7.44 4.44 -8.47
N TYR A 32 6.17 4.51 -8.07
CA TYR A 32 5.64 3.79 -6.90
C TYR A 32 4.82 2.55 -7.26
N GLU A 33 4.86 2.11 -8.53
CA GLU A 33 4.14 0.91 -8.98
C GLU A 33 4.61 -0.33 -8.22
N GLN A 34 5.93 -0.49 -8.02
CA GLN A 34 6.49 -1.62 -7.29
C GLN A 34 6.02 -1.64 -5.84
N THR A 35 6.02 -0.48 -5.17
CA THR A 35 5.47 -0.34 -3.81
C THR A 35 4.00 -0.78 -3.76
N ALA A 36 3.18 -0.36 -4.73
CA ALA A 36 1.77 -0.78 -4.80
C ALA A 36 1.62 -2.29 -5.06
N ARG A 37 2.46 -2.88 -5.90
CA ARG A 37 2.46 -4.34 -6.15
C ARG A 37 2.80 -5.15 -4.90
N LEU A 38 3.83 -4.74 -4.14
CA LEU A 38 4.21 -5.39 -2.89
C LEU A 38 3.10 -5.33 -1.84
N ILE A 39 2.40 -4.20 -1.73
CA ILE A 39 1.21 -4.08 -0.88
C ILE A 39 0.12 -5.06 -1.33
N ASN A 40 -0.16 -5.10 -2.63
CA ASN A 40 -1.15 -6.01 -3.20
C ASN A 40 -0.84 -7.48 -2.89
N GLU A 41 0.40 -7.90 -3.15
CA GLU A 41 0.87 -9.26 -2.89
C GLU A 41 0.75 -9.61 -1.41
N ARG A 42 1.14 -8.70 -0.51
CA ARG A 42 0.98 -8.89 0.93
C ARG A 42 -0.49 -9.09 1.33
N LEU A 43 -1.40 -8.30 0.75
CA LEU A 43 -2.84 -8.41 1.04
C LEU A 43 -3.48 -9.68 0.46
N SER A 44 -2.90 -10.27 -0.60
CA SER A 44 -3.43 -11.48 -1.22
C SER A 44 -3.46 -12.69 -0.26
N TYR A 45 -2.51 -12.74 0.69
CA TYR A 45 -2.46 -13.78 1.73
C TYR A 45 -3.54 -13.64 2.82
N MET A 46 -4.30 -12.55 2.86
CA MET A 46 -5.27 -12.34 3.94
C MET A 46 -6.46 -13.30 3.86
N LYS A 47 -6.73 -13.91 2.70
CA LYS A 47 -7.69 -15.03 2.59
C LYS A 47 -7.17 -16.26 3.33
N ASP A 48 -5.91 -16.66 3.12
CA ASP A 48 -5.28 -17.78 3.83
C ASP A 48 -5.29 -17.56 5.35
N VAL A 49 -4.91 -16.36 5.80
CA VAL A 49 -4.93 -16.02 7.24
C VAL A 49 -6.36 -16.10 7.79
N ALA A 50 -7.35 -15.57 7.08
CA ALA A 50 -8.75 -15.64 7.48
C ALA A 50 -9.23 -17.09 7.58
N GLY A 51 -8.92 -17.91 6.58
CA GLY A 51 -9.32 -19.31 6.49
C GLY A 51 -8.70 -20.14 7.61
N TYR A 52 -7.39 -20.01 7.83
CA TYR A 52 -6.72 -20.71 8.91
C TYR A 52 -7.32 -20.34 10.27
N LYS A 53 -7.52 -19.04 10.53
CA LYS A 53 -8.13 -18.59 11.78
C LYS A 53 -9.58 -19.05 11.92
N ALA A 54 -10.32 -19.21 10.81
CA ALA A 54 -11.66 -19.77 10.85
C ALA A 54 -11.63 -21.26 11.23
N GLU A 55 -10.81 -22.06 10.58
CA GLU A 55 -10.66 -23.51 10.85
C GLU A 55 -10.18 -23.80 12.27
N GLN A 56 -9.28 -22.97 12.80
CA GLN A 56 -8.71 -23.12 14.15
C GLN A 56 -9.49 -22.36 15.24
N HIS A 57 -10.64 -21.75 14.89
CA HIS A 57 -11.44 -20.93 15.80
C HIS A 57 -10.67 -19.81 16.51
N LEU A 58 -9.70 -19.21 15.83
CA LEU A 58 -8.88 -18.13 16.35
C LEU A 58 -9.51 -16.75 16.06
N PRO A 59 -9.29 -15.76 16.95
CA PRO A 59 -9.72 -14.39 16.71
C PRO A 59 -8.90 -13.74 15.59
N ILE A 60 -9.55 -12.83 14.84
CA ILE A 60 -8.87 -12.04 13.80
C ILE A 60 -7.89 -11.04 14.42
N GLU A 61 -8.31 -10.34 15.47
CA GLU A 61 -7.42 -9.49 16.27
C GLU A 61 -6.53 -10.33 17.17
N ASP A 62 -5.22 -10.11 17.09
CA ASP A 62 -4.20 -10.79 17.88
C ASP A 62 -3.15 -9.74 18.25
N LEU A 63 -3.37 -9.10 19.40
CA LEU A 63 -2.54 -7.96 19.84
C LEU A 63 -1.07 -8.36 20.04
N THR A 64 -0.79 -9.59 20.41
CA THR A 64 0.58 -10.11 20.56
C THR A 64 1.26 -10.19 19.20
N GLN A 65 0.57 -10.76 18.19
CA GLN A 65 1.09 -10.80 16.83
C GLN A 65 1.22 -9.41 16.22
N GLU A 66 0.24 -8.52 16.42
CA GLU A 66 0.27 -7.14 15.92
C GLU A 66 1.45 -6.37 16.50
N LYS A 67 1.70 -6.51 17.81
CA LYS A 67 2.88 -5.92 18.45
C LYS A 67 4.18 -6.44 17.81
N LYS A 68 4.29 -7.76 17.57
CA LYS A 68 5.46 -8.35 16.91
C LYS A 68 5.68 -7.78 15.51
N VAL A 69 4.62 -7.71 14.69
CA VAL A 69 4.70 -7.13 13.34
C VAL A 69 5.13 -5.67 13.39
N LEU A 70 4.56 -4.89 14.31
CA LEU A 70 4.89 -3.48 14.46
C LEU A 70 6.36 -3.30 14.87
N ASP A 71 6.78 -3.94 15.96
CA ASP A 71 8.16 -3.81 16.47
C ASP A 71 9.19 -4.20 15.41
N GLN A 72 8.98 -5.34 14.73
CA GLN A 72 9.86 -5.79 13.67
C GLN A 72 9.91 -4.81 12.50
N SER A 73 8.75 -4.32 12.04
CA SER A 73 8.67 -3.37 10.92
C SER A 73 9.35 -2.05 11.24
N LEU A 74 9.23 -1.55 12.47
CA LEU A 74 9.90 -0.32 12.89
C LEU A 74 11.40 -0.48 13.01
N SER A 75 11.88 -1.65 13.46
CA SER A 75 13.30 -1.98 13.47
C SER A 75 13.87 -2.10 12.05
N GLU A 76 13.16 -2.76 11.13
CA GLU A 76 13.57 -2.88 9.73
C GLU A 76 13.60 -1.51 9.04
N ALA A 77 12.54 -0.71 9.22
CA ALA A 77 12.47 0.65 8.70
C ALA A 77 13.67 1.50 9.15
N ASP A 78 13.99 1.44 10.45
CA ASP A 78 15.13 2.14 11.03
C ASP A 78 16.44 1.75 10.34
N SER A 79 16.64 0.44 10.13
CA SER A 79 17.82 -0.16 9.49
C SER A 79 17.96 0.22 8.00
N PHE A 80 16.86 0.52 7.31
CA PHE A 80 16.86 0.94 5.90
C PHE A 80 17.02 2.47 5.73
N GLY A 81 17.09 3.21 6.84
CA GLY A 81 17.22 4.66 6.88
C GLY A 81 15.89 5.41 6.79
N LEU A 82 14.76 4.73 7.02
CA LEU A 82 13.46 5.38 7.17
C LEU A 82 13.31 5.95 8.58
N ASN A 83 12.56 7.04 8.72
CA ASN A 83 12.15 7.55 10.02
C ASN A 83 10.99 6.67 10.55
N SER A 84 11.26 5.84 11.55
CA SER A 84 10.31 4.89 12.12
C SER A 84 9.03 5.54 12.67
N GLU A 85 9.10 6.79 13.17
CA GLU A 85 7.91 7.52 13.62
C GLU A 85 6.95 7.81 12.46
N THR A 86 7.49 8.14 11.28
CA THR A 86 6.70 8.37 10.06
C THR A 86 6.20 7.08 9.42
N VAL A 87 6.89 5.95 9.65
CA VAL A 87 6.51 4.62 9.15
C VAL A 87 5.41 3.98 10.00
N LYS A 88 5.40 4.21 11.31
CA LYS A 88 4.43 3.60 12.25
C LYS A 88 2.97 3.69 11.80
N PRO A 89 2.43 4.84 11.38
CA PRO A 89 1.04 4.92 10.90
C PRO A 89 0.75 4.03 9.69
N PHE A 90 1.73 3.84 8.80
CA PHE A 90 1.57 2.98 7.63
C PHE A 90 1.55 1.50 8.02
N ILE A 91 2.38 1.07 8.96
CA ILE A 91 2.34 -0.32 9.47
C ILE A 91 1.02 -0.61 10.17
N VAL A 92 0.52 0.32 10.98
CA VAL A 92 -0.80 0.21 11.61
C VAL A 92 -1.90 0.10 10.55
N ALA A 93 -1.91 0.98 9.54
CA ALA A 93 -2.87 0.90 8.45
C ALA A 93 -2.81 -0.45 7.70
N GLN A 94 -1.61 -1.01 7.48
CA GLN A 94 -1.46 -2.34 6.88
C GLN A 94 -2.04 -3.46 7.74
N MET A 95 -1.97 -3.36 9.07
CA MET A 95 -2.60 -4.32 9.99
C MET A 95 -4.12 -4.17 10.03
N ASP A 96 -4.63 -2.94 10.06
CA ASP A 96 -6.06 -2.67 10.07
C ASP A 96 -6.74 -3.12 8.78
N VAL A 97 -6.14 -2.83 7.62
CA VAL A 97 -6.65 -3.30 6.33
C VAL A 97 -6.59 -4.81 6.20
N ALA A 98 -5.51 -5.44 6.70
CA ALA A 98 -5.41 -6.89 6.79
C ALA A 98 -6.54 -7.50 7.64
N LYS A 99 -6.83 -6.92 8.81
CA LYS A 99 -7.94 -7.35 9.66
C LYS A 99 -9.29 -7.13 8.97
N ALA A 100 -9.49 -6.00 8.30
CA ALA A 100 -10.73 -5.68 7.58
C ALA A 100 -11.04 -6.72 6.48
N ILE A 101 -10.04 -7.12 5.69
CA ILE A 101 -10.18 -8.20 4.71
C ILE A 101 -10.57 -9.52 5.39
N GLN A 102 -9.87 -9.88 6.47
CA GLN A 102 -10.14 -11.13 7.18
C GLN A 102 -11.55 -11.16 7.78
N TYR A 103 -12.00 -10.07 8.41
CA TYR A 103 -13.36 -9.97 8.97
C TYR A 103 -14.44 -10.12 7.89
N ARG A 104 -14.23 -9.59 6.68
CA ARG A 104 -15.21 -9.73 5.59
C ARG A 104 -15.29 -11.15 5.05
N TYR A 105 -14.15 -11.84 4.88
CA TYR A 105 -14.18 -13.28 4.58
C TYR A 105 -14.89 -14.08 5.68
N ARG A 106 -14.59 -13.78 6.95
CA ARG A 106 -15.27 -14.43 8.08
C ARG A 106 -16.77 -14.20 8.04
N ALA A 107 -17.23 -13.00 7.71
CA ALA A 107 -18.64 -12.69 7.58
C ALA A 107 -19.30 -13.47 6.43
N ASP A 108 -18.68 -13.48 5.24
CA ASP A 108 -19.23 -14.17 4.06
C ASP A 108 -19.36 -15.68 4.30
N TRP A 109 -18.36 -16.30 4.92
CA TRP A 109 -18.37 -17.74 5.20
C TRP A 109 -19.38 -18.17 6.27
N LEU A 110 -20.02 -17.24 7.01
CA LEU A 110 -21.11 -17.59 7.93
C LEU A 110 -22.36 -18.08 7.18
N SER A 111 -22.63 -17.53 6.00
CA SER A 111 -23.78 -17.90 5.16
C SER A 111 -23.40 -18.65 3.89
N SER A 112 -22.16 -18.48 3.42
CA SER A 112 -21.67 -19.01 2.15
C SER A 112 -20.28 -19.63 2.32
N PRO A 113 -20.15 -20.77 3.03
CA PRO A 113 -18.86 -21.41 3.25
C PRO A 113 -18.25 -21.88 1.92
N GLU A 114 -16.95 -21.68 1.77
CA GLU A 114 -16.19 -22.11 0.59
C GLU A 114 -15.53 -23.46 0.86
N THR A 115 -16.09 -24.54 0.32
CA THR A 115 -15.70 -25.92 0.64
C THR A 115 -14.63 -26.50 -0.29
N ASN A 116 -14.43 -25.90 -1.46
CA ASN A 116 -13.47 -26.33 -2.49
C ASN A 116 -12.10 -25.64 -2.39
N TRP A 117 -11.85 -24.93 -1.28
CA TRP A 117 -10.60 -24.23 -1.01
C TRP A 117 -10.16 -24.52 0.42
N LYS A 118 -8.85 -24.50 0.66
CA LYS A 118 -8.25 -24.61 1.99
C LYS A 118 -7.13 -23.58 2.16
N PRO A 119 -6.95 -23.02 3.37
CA PRO A 119 -5.85 -22.12 3.65
C PRO A 119 -4.51 -22.86 3.63
N GLN A 120 -3.46 -22.16 3.22
CA GLN A 120 -2.08 -22.58 3.46
C GLN A 120 -1.75 -22.59 4.96
N ASP A 121 -0.65 -23.27 5.32
CA ASP A 121 -0.14 -23.25 6.69
C ASP A 121 0.18 -21.81 7.13
N LEU A 122 -0.28 -21.44 8.34
CA LEU A 122 -0.16 -20.07 8.83
C LEU A 122 1.31 -19.67 9.06
N SER A 123 2.18 -20.61 9.44
CA SER A 123 3.60 -20.31 9.66
C SER A 123 4.29 -19.97 8.34
N GLU A 124 4.01 -20.72 7.27
CA GLU A 124 4.53 -20.44 5.92
C GLU A 124 4.01 -19.12 5.38
N VAL A 125 2.70 -18.86 5.54
CA VAL A 125 2.06 -17.60 5.12
C VAL A 125 2.67 -16.41 5.87
N ARG A 126 2.92 -16.54 7.18
CA ARG A 126 3.58 -15.49 7.98
C ARG A 126 5.00 -15.19 7.51
N VAL A 127 5.77 -16.21 7.08
CA VAL A 127 7.10 -16.00 6.48
C VAL A 127 6.99 -15.20 5.19
N LYS A 128 6.06 -15.56 4.29
CA LYS A 128 5.83 -14.82 3.03
C LYS A 128 5.41 -13.38 3.27
N ILE A 129 4.47 -13.14 4.20
CA ILE A 129 4.03 -11.79 4.60
C ILE A 129 5.20 -10.97 5.17
N SER A 130 6.04 -11.58 6.02
CA SER A 130 7.20 -10.89 6.59
C SER A 130 8.20 -10.50 5.51
N ALA A 131 8.53 -11.41 4.59
CA ALA A 131 9.45 -11.14 3.49
C ALA A 131 8.94 -9.98 2.60
N LEU A 132 7.67 -10.00 2.23
CA LEU A 132 7.03 -8.91 1.47
C LEU A 132 7.04 -7.57 2.21
N ASN A 133 6.86 -7.58 3.54
CA ASN A 133 6.95 -6.36 4.34
C ASN A 133 8.38 -5.79 4.34
N THR A 134 9.39 -6.64 4.47
CA THR A 134 10.79 -6.24 4.40
C THR A 134 11.13 -5.66 3.03
N GLU A 135 10.69 -6.30 1.95
CA GLU A 135 10.87 -5.81 0.57
C GLU A 135 10.16 -4.48 0.35
N LEU A 136 8.93 -4.33 0.85
CA LEU A 136 8.16 -3.10 0.80
C LEU A 136 8.90 -1.94 1.47
N LEU A 137 9.41 -2.13 2.68
CA LEU A 137 10.16 -1.09 3.40
C LEU A 137 11.47 -0.73 2.68
N LYS A 138 12.20 -1.71 2.14
CA LYS A 138 13.39 -1.47 1.31
C LYS A 138 13.05 -0.66 0.06
N ASN A 139 11.97 -1.02 -0.62
CA ASN A 139 11.55 -0.35 -1.85
C ASN A 139 11.10 1.10 -1.58
N ILE A 140 10.34 1.34 -0.51
CA ILE A 140 9.96 2.70 -0.08
C ILE A 140 11.22 3.54 0.21
N ALA A 141 12.21 2.99 0.91
CA ALA A 141 13.46 3.69 1.19
C ALA A 141 14.23 4.01 -0.11
N TYR A 142 14.28 3.07 -1.06
CA TYR A 142 14.89 3.25 -2.37
C TYR A 142 14.19 4.37 -3.17
N GLU A 143 12.87 4.35 -3.26
CA GLU A 143 12.08 5.35 -3.99
C GLU A 143 12.22 6.74 -3.39
N LEU A 144 12.24 6.86 -2.05
CA LEU A 144 12.48 8.13 -1.36
C LEU A 144 13.89 8.65 -1.61
N LYS A 145 14.93 7.81 -1.56
CA LYS A 145 16.32 8.22 -1.86
C LYS A 145 16.44 8.72 -3.29
N LYS A 146 15.82 8.01 -4.24
CA LYS A 146 15.79 8.40 -5.66
C LYS A 146 15.06 9.72 -5.90
N ASN A 147 14.10 10.07 -5.05
CA ASN A 147 13.28 11.27 -5.19
C ASN A 147 13.60 12.37 -4.16
N ASN A 148 14.84 12.43 -3.68
CA ASN A 148 15.29 13.48 -2.74
C ASN A 148 14.39 13.60 -1.49
N ASN A 149 14.03 12.46 -0.91
CA ASN A 149 13.15 12.33 0.25
C ASN A 149 11.73 12.89 0.04
N LYS A 150 11.25 12.98 -1.21
CA LYS A 150 9.88 13.38 -1.54
C LYS A 150 9.01 12.14 -1.74
N ALA A 151 8.00 11.99 -0.89
CA ALA A 151 6.97 10.96 -1.02
C ALA A 151 6.04 11.23 -2.23
N PRO A 152 5.18 10.26 -2.62
CA PRO A 152 4.22 10.47 -3.70
C PRO A 152 3.24 11.60 -3.39
N HIS A 153 2.81 12.32 -4.43
CA HIS A 153 1.68 13.23 -4.36
C HIS A 153 0.39 12.52 -4.82
N GLY A 154 -0.60 12.39 -3.92
CA GLY A 154 -1.88 11.74 -4.23
C GLY A 154 -1.84 10.21 -4.18
N CYS A 155 -2.87 9.53 -4.71
CA CYS A 155 -3.09 8.09 -4.55
C CYS A 155 -3.26 7.30 -5.85
N SER A 156 -3.03 7.91 -7.01
CA SER A 156 -3.23 7.25 -8.31
C SER A 156 -2.35 6.02 -8.51
N TYR A 157 -1.14 6.02 -7.94
CA TYR A 157 -0.20 4.88 -7.99
C TYR A 157 -0.73 3.62 -7.29
N MET A 158 -1.75 3.72 -6.44
CA MET A 158 -2.33 2.58 -5.74
C MET A 158 -3.24 1.72 -6.64
N TRP A 159 -3.46 2.09 -7.91
CA TRP A 159 -4.27 1.30 -8.84
C TRP A 159 -4.04 -0.23 -8.78
N PRO A 160 -2.79 -0.74 -8.73
CA PRO A 160 -2.52 -2.18 -8.64
C PRO A 160 -3.02 -2.87 -7.36
N VAL A 161 -3.27 -2.12 -6.29
CA VAL A 161 -3.78 -2.67 -5.02
C VAL A 161 -5.26 -3.00 -5.18
N GLN A 162 -5.55 -4.28 -5.42
CA GLN A 162 -6.86 -4.82 -5.70
C GLN A 162 -7.03 -6.15 -4.96
N HIS A 163 -8.13 -6.31 -4.24
CA HIS A 163 -8.43 -7.57 -3.57
C HIS A 163 -9.95 -7.69 -3.41
N PRO A 164 -10.56 -8.90 -3.55
CA PRO A 164 -12.01 -9.06 -3.53
C PRO A 164 -12.71 -8.44 -2.31
N GLN A 165 -12.05 -8.52 -1.15
CA GLN A 165 -12.55 -7.99 0.12
C GLN A 165 -11.95 -6.63 0.52
N LEU A 166 -11.30 -5.91 -0.38
CA LEU A 166 -10.73 -4.58 -0.10
C LEU A 166 -11.72 -3.48 -0.51
N LYS A 167 -11.93 -2.49 0.36
CA LYS A 167 -12.73 -1.29 0.05
C LYS A 167 -11.86 -0.10 -0.29
N GLU A 168 -12.43 0.88 -0.99
CA GLU A 168 -11.73 2.14 -1.32
C GLU A 168 -11.25 2.92 -0.09
N ALA A 169 -11.98 2.85 1.04
CA ALA A 169 -11.57 3.46 2.29
C ALA A 169 -10.27 2.83 2.84
N ASP A 170 -10.14 1.51 2.75
CA ASP A 170 -8.94 0.76 3.17
C ASP A 170 -7.74 1.16 2.30
N LYS A 171 -7.94 1.18 0.98
CA LYS A 171 -6.93 1.58 0.00
C LYS A 171 -6.46 3.03 0.21
N ARG A 172 -7.39 3.93 0.53
CA ARG A 172 -7.09 5.32 0.89
C ARG A 172 -6.28 5.41 2.18
N ALA A 173 -6.62 4.64 3.21
CA ALA A 173 -5.89 4.63 4.48
C ALA A 173 -4.41 4.23 4.29
N LEU A 174 -4.15 3.22 3.47
CA LEU A 174 -2.79 2.82 3.08
C LEU A 174 -2.06 3.94 2.34
N CYS A 175 -2.70 4.56 1.35
CA CYS A 175 -2.08 5.64 0.57
C CYS A 175 -1.68 6.83 1.44
N VAL A 176 -2.62 7.36 2.24
CA VAL A 176 -2.39 8.61 2.97
C VAL A 176 -1.34 8.45 4.07
N THR A 177 -1.16 7.24 4.59
CA THR A 177 -0.10 6.95 5.56
C THR A 177 1.24 6.70 4.88
N LEU A 178 1.27 6.01 3.74
CA LEU A 178 2.48 5.82 2.92
C LEU A 178 3.08 7.16 2.48
N ASN A 179 2.24 8.08 2.01
CA ASN A 179 2.67 9.41 1.54
C ASN A 179 3.27 10.29 2.65
N LYS A 180 3.21 9.87 3.91
CA LYS A 180 3.83 10.58 5.04
C LYS A 180 5.20 10.04 5.42
N ILE A 181 5.62 8.90 4.87
CA ILE A 181 6.89 8.27 5.18
C ILE A 181 8.05 9.15 4.68
N LYS A 182 9.08 9.28 5.51
CA LYS A 182 10.29 10.02 5.20
C LYS A 182 11.54 9.19 5.55
N LEU A 183 12.65 9.49 4.90
CA LEU A 183 13.98 9.12 5.35
C LEU A 183 14.33 9.85 6.65
N LYS A 184 15.26 9.29 7.41
CA LYS A 184 15.94 10.00 8.51
C LYS A 184 16.63 11.25 7.96
N GLN A 185 16.63 12.32 8.76
CA GLN A 185 17.41 13.53 8.48
C GLN A 185 18.85 13.33 8.95
#